data_AF-Q82YF5-F1
#
_entry.id   AF-Q82YF5-F1
#
_cell.length_a   1.000
_cell.length_b   1.000
_cell.length_c   1.000
_cell.angle_alpha   90.00
_cell.angle_beta   90.00
_cell.angle_gamma   90.00
#
_symmetry.space_group_name_H-M   'P 1'
#
loop_
_entity.id
_entity.type
_entity.pdbx_description
1 polymer ?
#
loop_
_entity_poly.entity_id
_entity_poly.type
_entity_poly.pdbx_seq_one_letter_code
_entity_poly.pdbx_strand_id
1 'polypeptide(L)'
;MPAALLLGSPPRSRAADCCGAWGVRHPSAMKPDPEPWYSTTLNLWQAAGVLVASWTLTKTLTEGWRRTVGRRRYVTTRLRKITPGVRHDYVESLLDKPRWQSTLHATRLAPDEQPEGADDGERKVELTVRTWLLSRLCYLVTWCEDDVVVMYGITTTSWWFRPWIRVNETRIRLGKSTFATLSDDSTVIHRAWLGNRRYGYFEEHYFGNVGGYRSWYVGVNDFGSNAFAVSDDWFDPSDIRHTLLLPEPRAAYRGSVPINTVVVSGVALFKEVQEGTFFGLSLGVDQDLVRLADPEYHVLDSRIGRIHRRIRAWRWALKHRRWERRQQGQRPWWARALRQRGQ
;
A
#
# COMPACT_ATOMS: atom_id res chain seq x y z
N MET A 1 -17.06 -39.34 2.14
CA MET A 1 -18.24 -39.84 2.87
C MET A 1 -19.42 -38.90 2.63
N PRO A 2 -20.65 -39.41 2.49
CA PRO A 2 -21.69 -38.82 1.66
C PRO A 2 -22.78 -38.07 2.44
N ALA A 3 -23.73 -37.55 1.65
CA ALA A 3 -24.84 -36.65 1.90
C ALA A 3 -25.95 -37.10 2.86
N ALA A 4 -26.70 -36.13 3.38
CA ALA A 4 -28.15 -36.16 3.68
C ALA A 4 -28.55 -34.71 4.05
N LEU A 5 -29.32 -33.91 3.29
CA LEU A 5 -30.74 -34.02 2.89
C LEU A 5 -31.66 -34.43 4.04
N LEU A 6 -32.32 -33.45 4.68
CA LEU A 6 -33.58 -33.66 5.39
C LEU A 6 -34.49 -32.43 5.25
N LEU A 7 -35.53 -32.61 4.45
CA LEU A 7 -36.76 -31.83 4.39
C LEU A 7 -37.53 -31.99 5.71
N GLY A 8 -38.17 -30.92 6.17
CA GLY A 8 -39.11 -30.95 7.29
C GLY A 8 -40.17 -29.87 7.15
N SER A 9 -41.37 -30.29 6.73
CA SER A 9 -42.66 -29.61 6.91
C SER A 9 -43.59 -30.62 7.61
N PRO A 10 -44.83 -30.28 8.01
CA PRO A 10 -45.34 -29.30 8.97
C PRO A 10 -46.14 -30.01 10.11
N PRO A 11 -46.85 -29.29 11.01
CA PRO A 11 -48.32 -29.49 11.12
C PRO A 11 -49.08 -28.17 11.44
N ARG A 12 -50.26 -27.87 10.87
CA ARG A 12 -51.66 -28.37 11.11
C ARG A 12 -52.34 -27.90 12.42
N SER A 13 -53.42 -27.13 12.20
CA SER A 13 -54.74 -27.10 12.88
C SER A 13 -54.90 -26.61 14.33
N ARG A 14 -55.83 -25.66 14.55
CA ARG A 14 -57.12 -25.81 15.29
C ARG A 14 -57.88 -24.46 15.36
N ALA A 15 -59.15 -24.46 14.95
CA ALA A 15 -60.37 -24.46 15.79
C ALA A 15 -60.81 -23.01 16.12
N ALA A 16 -61.86 -22.51 15.46
CA ALA A 16 -63.27 -22.64 15.82
C ALA A 16 -63.67 -21.61 16.88
N ASP A 17 -64.53 -20.66 16.48
CA ASP A 17 -65.57 -20.15 17.37
C ASP A 17 -66.77 -19.70 16.55
N CYS A 18 -67.88 -20.37 16.84
CA CYS A 18 -69.23 -20.06 16.42
C CYS A 18 -69.82 -19.08 17.43
N CYS A 19 -70.43 -17.99 16.98
CA CYS A 19 -71.55 -17.39 17.70
C CYS A 19 -72.42 -16.62 16.72
N GLY A 20 -73.68 -17.06 16.62
CA GLY A 20 -74.66 -16.52 15.70
C GLY A 20 -75.26 -15.20 16.17
N ALA A 21 -75.72 -14.42 15.22
CA ALA A 21 -76.76 -13.43 15.42
C ALA A 21 -77.64 -13.40 14.17
N TRP A 22 -78.90 -13.77 14.37
CA TRP A 22 -79.95 -13.70 13.37
C TRP A 22 -80.27 -12.24 13.07
N GLY A 23 -79.76 -11.74 11.94
CA GLY A 23 -80.07 -10.43 11.40
C GLY A 23 -81.04 -10.53 10.23
N VAL A 24 -82.23 -9.98 10.43
CA VAL A 24 -83.33 -9.81 9.48
C VAL A 24 -82.79 -9.28 8.13
N ARG A 25 -83.02 -10.05 7.04
CA ARG A 25 -82.70 -9.64 5.67
C ARG A 25 -83.67 -8.55 5.23
N HIS A 26 -83.22 -7.30 5.28
CA HIS A 26 -83.73 -6.29 4.36
C HIS A 26 -83.12 -6.54 2.97
N PRO A 27 -83.90 -6.48 1.87
CA PRO A 27 -83.33 -6.47 0.53
C PRO A 27 -82.55 -5.17 0.35
N SER A 28 -81.26 -5.22 0.65
CA SER A 28 -80.32 -4.15 0.35
C SER A 28 -80.32 -3.99 -1.16
N ALA A 29 -80.79 -2.83 -1.61
CA ALA A 29 -80.61 -2.37 -2.98
C ALA A 29 -79.17 -2.64 -3.40
N MET A 30 -79.02 -3.40 -4.48
CA MET A 30 -77.77 -3.72 -5.12
C MET A 30 -77.12 -2.41 -5.54
N LYS A 31 -76.31 -1.82 -4.65
CA LYS A 31 -75.38 -0.76 -5.05
C LYS A 31 -74.40 -1.44 -5.99
N PRO A 32 -74.24 -0.97 -7.23
CA PRO A 32 -73.19 -1.50 -8.09
C PRO A 32 -71.89 -1.38 -7.31
N ASP A 33 -71.17 -2.49 -7.18
CA ASP A 33 -69.81 -2.46 -6.66
C ASP A 33 -69.08 -1.34 -7.42
N PRO A 34 -68.52 -0.33 -6.73
CA PRO A 34 -67.68 0.64 -7.41
C PRO A 34 -66.52 -0.16 -7.98
N GLU A 35 -66.59 -0.37 -9.28
CA GLU A 35 -65.67 -1.19 -10.04
C GLU A 35 -64.22 -0.88 -9.63
N PRO A 36 -63.38 -1.90 -9.35
CA PRO A 36 -62.00 -1.68 -8.94
C PRO A 36 -61.09 -1.31 -10.13
N TRP A 37 -61.62 -0.74 -11.22
CA TRP A 37 -60.82 -0.41 -12.41
C TRP A 37 -59.78 0.67 -12.16
N TYR A 38 -59.91 1.45 -11.08
CA TYR A 38 -58.89 2.40 -10.66
C TYR A 38 -57.67 1.76 -9.95
N SER A 39 -57.75 0.49 -9.53
CA SER A 39 -56.68 -0.12 -8.70
C SER A 39 -55.47 -0.67 -9.47
N THR A 40 -55.52 -0.70 -10.80
CA THR A 40 -54.41 -1.17 -11.67
C THR A 40 -53.82 -0.09 -12.55
N THR A 41 -54.22 1.18 -12.37
CA THR A 41 -53.44 2.32 -12.89
C THR A 41 -52.26 2.57 -11.97
N LEU A 42 -51.35 1.60 -11.91
CA LEU A 42 -50.00 1.84 -11.43
C LEU A 42 -49.49 2.99 -12.31
N ASN A 43 -49.44 4.20 -11.73
CA ASN A 43 -49.27 5.44 -12.46
C ASN A 43 -48.04 5.27 -13.36
N LEU A 44 -48.22 5.34 -14.68
CA LEU A 44 -47.12 5.22 -15.65
C LEU A 44 -45.96 6.16 -15.27
N TRP A 45 -46.30 7.32 -14.70
CA TRP A 45 -45.38 8.29 -14.13
C TRP A 45 -44.61 7.80 -12.89
N GLN A 46 -45.23 7.03 -12.00
CA GLN A 46 -44.54 6.39 -10.88
C GLN A 46 -43.58 5.31 -11.36
N ALA A 47 -43.99 4.48 -12.34
CA ALA A 47 -43.10 3.48 -12.95
C ALA A 47 -41.89 4.14 -13.64
N ALA A 48 -42.13 5.22 -14.41
CA ALA A 48 -41.08 6.01 -15.02
C ALA A 48 -40.15 6.65 -13.96
N GLY A 49 -40.71 7.20 -12.88
CA GLY A 49 -39.94 7.76 -11.76
C GLY A 49 -39.03 6.73 -11.08
N VAL A 50 -39.53 5.53 -10.82
CA VAL A 50 -38.75 4.42 -10.23
C VAL A 50 -37.63 3.99 -11.17
N LEU A 51 -37.88 3.92 -12.49
CA LEU A 51 -36.86 3.57 -13.47
C LEU A 51 -35.73 4.62 -13.54
N VAL A 52 -36.06 5.91 -13.58
CA VAL A 52 -35.07 7.00 -13.60
C VAL A 52 -34.26 7.04 -12.29
N ALA A 53 -34.92 6.84 -11.14
CA ALA A 53 -34.24 6.75 -9.85
C ALA A 53 -33.28 5.54 -9.79
N SER A 54 -33.70 4.38 -10.31
CA SER A 54 -32.86 3.18 -10.37
C SER A 54 -31.66 3.37 -11.30
N TRP A 55 -31.87 4.02 -12.46
CA TRP A 55 -30.82 4.31 -13.42
C TRP A 55 -29.77 5.29 -12.87
N THR A 56 -30.21 6.37 -12.25
CA THR A 56 -29.32 7.37 -11.62
C THR A 56 -28.52 6.76 -10.47
N LEU A 57 -29.14 5.93 -9.63
CA LEU A 57 -28.44 5.18 -8.58
C LEU A 57 -27.38 4.25 -9.18
N THR A 58 -27.72 3.50 -10.23
CA THR A 58 -26.80 2.58 -10.91
C THR A 58 -25.61 3.33 -11.54
N LYS A 59 -25.85 4.48 -12.18
CA LYS A 59 -24.79 5.33 -12.73
C LYS A 59 -23.87 5.86 -11.63
N THR A 60 -24.44 6.32 -10.52
CA THR A 60 -23.66 6.84 -9.38
C THR A 60 -22.81 5.75 -8.73
N LEU A 61 -23.37 4.55 -8.54
CA LEU A 61 -22.65 3.39 -8.02
C LEU A 61 -21.54 2.92 -8.97
N THR A 62 -21.80 2.89 -10.27
CA THR A 62 -20.80 2.46 -11.27
C THR A 62 -19.69 3.49 -11.44
N GLU A 63 -19.99 4.79 -11.43
CA GLU A 63 -18.98 5.86 -11.42
C GLU A 63 -18.15 5.83 -10.12
N GLY A 64 -18.80 5.68 -8.97
CA GLY A 64 -18.13 5.52 -7.67
C GLY A 64 -17.21 4.29 -7.65
N TRP A 65 -17.67 3.16 -8.19
CA TRP A 65 -16.88 1.95 -8.34
C TRP A 65 -15.68 2.17 -9.27
N ARG A 66 -15.89 2.77 -10.45
CA ARG A 66 -14.83 3.08 -11.41
C ARG A 66 -13.78 4.00 -10.80
N ARG A 67 -14.20 5.01 -10.04
CA ARG A 67 -13.29 5.94 -9.33
C ARG A 67 -12.47 5.25 -8.23
N THR A 68 -13.00 4.20 -7.60
CA THR A 68 -12.37 3.55 -6.44
C THR A 68 -11.79 2.16 -6.77
N VAL A 69 -12.62 1.12 -6.72
CA VAL A 69 -12.21 -0.28 -6.84
C VAL A 69 -11.81 -0.64 -8.27
N GLY A 70 -12.55 -0.14 -9.27
CA GLY A 70 -12.23 -0.31 -10.68
C GLY A 70 -10.84 0.24 -11.00
N ARG A 71 -10.56 1.48 -10.59
CA ARG A 71 -9.23 2.10 -10.74
C ARG A 71 -8.13 1.31 -10.04
N ARG A 72 -8.37 0.84 -8.81
CA ARG A 72 -7.39 0.00 -8.09
C ARG A 72 -7.08 -1.29 -8.85
N ARG A 73 -8.10 -2.00 -9.33
CA ARG A 73 -7.90 -3.24 -10.10
C ARG A 73 -7.13 -2.96 -11.38
N TYR A 74 -7.52 -1.92 -12.11
CA TYR A 74 -6.88 -1.47 -13.34
C TYR A 74 -5.39 -1.11 -13.16
N VAL A 75 -5.06 -0.33 -12.12
CA VAL A 75 -3.66 0.00 -11.82
C VAL A 75 -2.88 -1.25 -11.42
N THR A 76 -3.46 -2.12 -10.59
CA THR A 76 -2.78 -3.35 -10.14
C THR A 76 -2.50 -4.31 -11.30
N THR A 77 -3.43 -4.46 -12.26
CA THR A 77 -3.23 -5.36 -13.41
C THR A 77 -2.15 -4.84 -14.35
N ARG A 78 -2.01 -3.53 -14.50
CA ARG A 78 -0.96 -2.90 -15.32
C ARG A 78 0.41 -2.92 -14.64
N LEU A 79 0.47 -2.60 -13.34
CA LEU A 79 1.72 -2.68 -12.58
C LEU A 79 2.33 -4.10 -12.58
N ARG A 80 1.50 -5.14 -12.61
CA ARG A 80 1.97 -6.54 -12.73
C ARG A 80 2.65 -6.87 -14.05
N LYS A 81 2.45 -6.06 -15.09
CA LYS A 81 3.07 -6.25 -16.41
C LYS A 81 4.44 -5.58 -16.51
N ILE A 82 4.82 -4.80 -15.49
CA ILE A 82 6.10 -4.10 -15.46
C ILE A 82 7.13 -5.03 -14.84
N THR A 83 8.26 -5.16 -15.51
CA THR A 83 9.42 -5.95 -15.09
C THR A 83 10.67 -5.24 -15.57
N PRO A 84 11.83 -5.42 -14.93
CA PRO A 84 13.08 -4.96 -15.51
C PRO A 84 13.31 -5.66 -16.86
N GLY A 85 13.93 -4.96 -17.81
CA GLY A 85 14.16 -5.38 -19.18
C GLY A 85 13.09 -4.94 -20.19
N VAL A 86 11.96 -4.37 -19.76
CA VAL A 86 10.96 -3.84 -20.71
C VAL A 86 11.39 -2.49 -21.26
N ARG A 87 11.02 -2.21 -22.52
CA ARG A 87 11.19 -0.89 -23.11
C ARG A 87 10.27 0.14 -22.45
N HIS A 88 10.74 1.37 -22.40
CA HIS A 88 10.01 2.50 -21.85
C HIS A 88 8.68 2.74 -22.58
N ASP A 89 8.66 2.68 -23.92
CA ASP A 89 7.45 2.85 -24.74
C ASP A 89 6.33 1.89 -24.34
N TYR A 90 6.69 0.67 -23.93
CA TYR A 90 5.72 -0.29 -23.43
C TYR A 90 5.11 0.15 -22.10
N VAL A 91 5.93 0.69 -21.18
CA VAL A 91 5.43 1.26 -19.91
C VAL A 91 4.52 2.46 -20.18
N GLU A 92 4.88 3.33 -21.12
CA GLU A 92 4.03 4.46 -21.52
C GLU A 92 2.70 3.99 -22.11
N SER A 93 2.72 2.97 -22.98
CA SER A 93 1.48 2.39 -23.53
C SER A 93 0.55 1.82 -22.44
N LEU A 94 1.12 1.38 -21.31
CA LEU A 94 0.38 0.83 -20.19
C LEU A 94 -0.10 1.90 -19.20
N LEU A 95 0.63 2.98 -18.96
CA LEU A 95 0.38 3.90 -17.85
C LEU A 95 0.28 5.37 -18.26
N ASP A 96 0.22 5.62 -19.57
CA ASP A 96 0.35 6.93 -20.18
C ASP A 96 1.76 7.51 -19.98
N LYS A 97 1.95 8.76 -20.41
CA LYS A 97 3.25 9.44 -20.33
C LYS A 97 3.66 9.67 -18.88
N PRO A 98 4.97 9.58 -18.55
CA PRO A 98 5.47 9.91 -17.23
C PRO A 98 5.17 11.37 -16.91
N ARG A 99 4.92 11.64 -15.63
CA ARG A 99 4.66 13.01 -15.16
C ARG A 99 5.96 13.80 -15.01
N TRP A 100 7.05 13.09 -14.69
CA TRP A 100 8.38 13.67 -14.51
C TRP A 100 9.44 12.78 -15.14
N GLN A 101 10.50 13.44 -15.60
CA GLN A 101 11.70 12.82 -16.11
C GLN A 101 12.92 13.60 -15.61
N SER A 102 13.92 12.89 -15.12
CA SER A 102 15.21 13.45 -14.70
C SER A 102 16.33 12.50 -15.10
N THR A 103 17.54 13.00 -15.22
CA THR A 103 18.72 12.19 -15.51
C THR A 103 19.51 11.96 -14.22
N LEU A 104 20.13 10.79 -14.12
CA LEU A 104 20.92 10.36 -12.97
C LEU A 104 22.15 9.62 -13.50
N HIS A 105 23.34 10.09 -13.14
CA HIS A 105 24.57 9.37 -13.47
C HIS A 105 24.81 8.27 -12.44
N ALA A 106 25.06 7.05 -12.91
CA ALA A 106 25.35 5.89 -12.08
C ALA A 106 26.54 5.12 -12.65
N THR A 107 27.27 4.42 -11.79
CA THR A 107 28.46 3.65 -12.14
C THR A 107 28.07 2.19 -12.24
N ARG A 108 28.20 1.60 -13.43
CA ARG A 108 27.88 0.20 -13.66
C ARG A 108 28.95 -0.69 -13.01
N LEU A 109 28.51 -1.67 -12.23
CA LEU A 109 29.39 -2.73 -11.74
C LEU A 109 29.54 -3.76 -12.85
N ALA A 110 30.65 -3.69 -13.59
CA ALA A 110 31.04 -4.77 -14.48
C ALA A 110 31.47 -5.99 -13.64
N PRO A 111 31.20 -7.23 -14.08
CA PRO A 111 31.87 -8.39 -13.50
C PRO A 111 33.39 -8.22 -13.66
N ASP A 112 34.17 -8.69 -12.67
CA ASP A 112 35.62 -8.48 -12.46
C ASP A 112 36.57 -8.84 -13.64
N GLU A 113 36.06 -9.11 -14.84
CA GLU A 113 36.83 -9.55 -16.00
C GLU A 113 37.44 -8.42 -16.86
N GLN A 114 37.42 -7.16 -16.39
CA GLN A 114 38.08 -6.06 -17.11
C GLN A 114 39.50 -5.81 -16.61
N PRO A 115 40.47 -5.61 -17.53
CA PRO A 115 41.87 -5.38 -17.17
C PRO A 115 42.01 -4.11 -16.31
N GLU A 116 42.83 -4.22 -15.26
CA GLU A 116 43.26 -3.09 -14.43
C GLU A 116 43.81 -1.97 -15.34
N GLY A 117 43.06 -0.89 -15.52
CA GLY A 117 43.48 0.25 -16.36
C GLY A 117 42.40 0.91 -17.22
N ALA A 118 41.19 0.36 -17.30
CA ALA A 118 40.06 1.08 -17.92
C ALA A 118 39.71 2.32 -17.09
N ASP A 119 39.68 3.49 -17.72
CA ASP A 119 39.36 4.77 -17.08
C ASP A 119 37.96 4.70 -16.44
N ASP A 120 37.84 5.14 -15.18
CA ASP A 120 36.57 5.18 -14.42
C ASP A 120 35.47 5.98 -15.14
N GLY A 121 35.86 6.83 -16.10
CA GLY A 121 34.95 7.53 -17.00
C GLY A 121 34.08 6.61 -17.87
N GLU A 122 34.60 5.47 -18.34
CA GLU A 122 33.89 4.58 -19.27
C GLU A 122 32.75 3.78 -18.61
N ARG A 123 32.73 3.69 -17.27
CA ARG A 123 31.72 2.94 -16.51
C ARG A 123 30.53 3.79 -16.05
N LYS A 124 30.58 5.10 -16.29
CA LYS A 124 29.49 6.02 -15.94
C LYS A 124 28.39 5.92 -16.99
N VAL A 125 27.24 5.42 -16.57
CA VAL A 125 26.02 5.30 -17.36
C VAL A 125 25.06 6.40 -16.94
N GLU A 126 24.42 7.03 -17.92
CA GLU A 126 23.32 7.95 -17.66
C GLU A 126 22.00 7.19 -17.61
N LEU A 127 21.35 7.23 -16.45
CA LEU A 127 20.03 6.65 -16.24
C LEU A 127 18.96 7.72 -16.34
N THR A 128 17.96 7.46 -17.17
CA THR A 128 16.76 8.29 -17.22
C THR A 128 15.75 7.80 -16.19
N VAL A 129 15.51 8.62 -15.17
CA VAL A 129 14.53 8.38 -14.11
C VAL A 129 13.20 8.98 -14.52
N ARG A 130 12.16 8.16 -14.54
CA ARG A 130 10.81 8.57 -14.93
C ARG A 130 9.83 8.24 -13.83
N THR A 131 8.95 9.19 -13.52
CA THR A 131 8.00 9.04 -12.42
C THR A 131 6.56 9.23 -12.92
N TRP A 132 5.70 8.25 -12.63
CA TRP A 132 4.27 8.28 -12.92
C TRP A 132 3.50 8.49 -11.63
N LEU A 133 2.60 9.49 -11.67
CA LEU A 133 1.56 9.67 -10.67
C LEU A 133 0.35 8.82 -11.06
N LEU A 134 0.21 7.65 -10.45
CA LEU A 134 -0.92 6.75 -10.71
C LEU A 134 -2.11 7.12 -9.80
N SER A 135 -2.56 8.38 -9.93
CA SER A 135 -3.55 9.01 -9.06
C SER A 135 -3.08 9.17 -7.61
N ARG A 136 -4.05 9.31 -6.69
CA ARG A 136 -3.88 9.29 -5.23
C ARG A 136 -3.56 7.90 -4.68
N LEU A 137 -3.28 6.90 -5.51
CA LEU A 137 -3.14 5.51 -5.09
C LEU A 137 -1.68 5.16 -4.79
N CYS A 138 -0.80 5.43 -5.75
CA CYS A 138 0.61 5.13 -5.68
C CYS A 138 1.39 5.95 -6.71
N TYR A 139 2.71 5.91 -6.56
CA TYR A 139 3.66 6.31 -7.55
C TYR A 139 4.37 5.09 -8.13
N LEU A 140 4.73 5.19 -9.40
CA LEU A 140 5.68 4.31 -10.05
C LEU A 140 6.90 5.15 -10.46
N VAL A 141 8.09 4.65 -10.17
CA VAL A 141 9.35 5.20 -10.67
C VAL A 141 10.02 4.12 -11.51
N THR A 142 10.57 4.48 -12.66
CA THR A 142 11.42 3.59 -13.45
C THR A 142 12.75 4.26 -13.69
N TRP A 143 13.83 3.49 -13.63
CA TRP A 143 15.16 3.90 -14.03
C TRP A 143 15.48 3.17 -15.33
N CYS A 144 15.84 3.92 -16.36
CA CYS A 144 16.05 3.39 -17.70
C CYS A 144 17.49 3.66 -18.17
N GLU A 145 18.13 2.65 -18.72
CA GLU A 145 19.38 2.73 -19.49
C GLU A 145 18.98 2.54 -20.97
N ASP A 146 19.28 3.50 -21.84
CA ASP A 146 18.92 3.44 -23.28
C ASP A 146 17.45 3.04 -23.55
N ASP A 147 16.52 3.66 -22.81
CA ASP A 147 15.07 3.36 -22.84
C ASP A 147 14.66 1.95 -22.43
N VAL A 148 15.57 1.15 -21.87
CA VAL A 148 15.26 -0.13 -21.23
C VAL A 148 15.17 0.07 -19.73
N VAL A 149 14.06 -0.34 -19.12
CA VAL A 149 13.85 -0.25 -17.68
C VAL A 149 14.78 -1.21 -16.96
N VAL A 150 15.83 -0.71 -16.32
CA VAL A 150 16.76 -1.52 -15.52
C VAL A 150 16.25 -1.75 -14.10
N MET A 151 15.45 -0.82 -13.58
CA MET A 151 14.86 -0.91 -12.26
C MET A 151 13.51 -0.20 -12.23
N TYR A 152 12.61 -0.65 -11.36
CA TYR A 152 11.37 0.09 -11.09
C TYR A 152 10.97 0.01 -9.62
N GLY A 153 10.27 1.05 -9.15
CA GLY A 153 9.86 1.22 -7.77
C GLY A 153 8.40 1.59 -7.67
N ILE A 154 7.66 0.95 -6.76
CA ILE A 154 6.26 1.24 -6.48
C ILE A 154 6.14 1.74 -5.05
N THR A 155 5.68 2.98 -4.88
CA THR A 155 5.43 3.59 -3.57
C THR A 155 3.93 3.83 -3.37
N THR A 156 3.35 3.26 -2.31
CA THR A 156 1.92 3.37 -2.02
C THR A 156 1.61 4.52 -1.06
N THR A 157 0.72 5.41 -1.47
CA THR A 157 0.37 6.61 -0.71
C THR A 157 -0.97 6.49 0.00
N SER A 158 -1.91 5.75 -0.59
CA SER A 158 -3.27 5.59 -0.04
C SER A 158 -3.45 4.32 0.77
N TRP A 159 -4.12 4.45 1.91
CA TRP A 159 -4.50 3.31 2.74
C TRP A 159 -5.54 2.38 2.09
N TRP A 160 -6.28 2.88 1.08
CA TRP A 160 -7.22 2.09 0.28
C TRP A 160 -6.52 1.30 -0.83
N PHE A 161 -5.33 1.74 -1.25
CA PHE A 161 -4.54 1.10 -2.29
C PHE A 161 -3.39 0.30 -1.69
N ARG A 162 -3.65 -0.99 -1.50
CA ARG A 162 -2.71 -1.92 -0.89
C ARG A 162 -2.50 -3.11 -1.81
N PRO A 163 -1.71 -2.97 -2.88
CA PRO A 163 -1.42 -4.06 -3.80
C PRO A 163 -0.66 -5.18 -3.09
N TRP A 164 -0.87 -6.39 -3.58
CA TRP A 164 -0.09 -7.55 -3.17
C TRP A 164 1.13 -7.64 -4.07
N ILE A 165 2.30 -7.71 -3.46
CA ILE A 165 3.60 -7.93 -4.11
C ILE A 165 4.18 -9.21 -3.56
N ARG A 166 4.76 -10.02 -4.43
CA ARG A 166 5.44 -11.25 -4.06
C ARG A 166 6.94 -10.95 -4.07
N VAL A 167 7.57 -10.99 -2.90
CA VAL A 167 9.00 -10.85 -2.71
C VAL A 167 9.51 -12.26 -2.43
N ASN A 168 10.08 -12.89 -3.47
CA ASN A 168 10.38 -14.33 -3.47
C ASN A 168 9.15 -15.22 -3.17
N GLU A 169 9.16 -15.97 -2.06
CA GLU A 169 8.04 -16.80 -1.62
C GLU A 169 7.04 -16.02 -0.75
N THR A 170 7.49 -14.89 -0.18
CA THR A 170 6.71 -14.13 0.77
C THR A 170 5.79 -13.14 0.05
N ARG A 171 4.51 -13.23 0.37
CA ARG A 171 3.49 -12.34 -0.18
C ARG A 171 3.24 -11.17 0.77
N ILE A 172 3.74 -9.99 0.42
CA ILE A 172 3.53 -8.77 1.20
C ILE A 172 2.42 -7.91 0.61
N ARG A 173 1.78 -7.14 1.48
CA ARG A 173 0.77 -6.15 1.12
C ARG A 173 1.30 -4.77 1.43
N LEU A 174 1.60 -3.98 0.39
CA LEU A 174 2.08 -2.61 0.57
C LEU A 174 1.10 -1.78 1.41
N GLY A 175 1.63 -0.95 2.30
CA GLY A 175 0.92 -0.13 3.27
C GLY A 175 0.24 -0.92 4.40
N LYS A 176 0.51 -2.22 4.55
CA LYS A 176 -0.05 -3.08 5.60
C LYS A 176 0.95 -4.06 6.21
N SER A 177 1.61 -4.89 5.40
CA SER A 177 2.61 -5.85 5.87
C SER A 177 3.81 -5.11 6.46
N THR A 178 4.39 -5.63 7.53
CA THR A 178 5.57 -5.07 8.19
C THR A 178 6.83 -5.82 7.77
N PHE A 179 8.01 -5.27 8.05
CA PHE A 179 9.28 -5.94 7.72
C PHE A 179 9.50 -7.23 8.50
N ALA A 180 8.88 -7.38 9.68
CA ALA A 180 8.86 -8.64 10.42
C ALA A 180 8.12 -9.78 9.68
N THR A 181 7.39 -9.48 8.60
CA THR A 181 6.80 -10.54 7.74
C THR A 181 7.81 -11.12 6.75
N LEU A 182 8.95 -10.46 6.55
CA LEU A 182 10.06 -10.95 5.74
C LEU A 182 11.04 -11.68 6.66
N SER A 183 11.72 -12.68 6.12
CA SER A 183 12.75 -13.42 6.87
C SER A 183 13.83 -12.46 7.40
N ASP A 184 14.26 -12.70 8.62
CA ASP A 184 15.39 -11.99 9.23
C ASP A 184 16.66 -12.80 9.01
N ASP A 185 17.07 -12.92 7.75
CA ASP A 185 18.32 -13.56 7.41
C ASP A 185 19.47 -12.57 7.69
N SER A 186 20.56 -13.06 8.27
CA SER A 186 21.74 -12.23 8.59
C SER A 186 22.39 -11.57 7.38
N THR A 187 22.06 -12.04 6.17
CA THR A 187 22.51 -11.51 4.88
C THR A 187 21.70 -10.31 4.41
N VAL A 188 20.61 -9.96 5.08
CA VAL A 188 19.78 -8.80 4.71
C VAL A 188 20.50 -7.51 5.10
N ILE A 189 20.95 -6.78 4.08
CA ILE A 189 21.47 -5.42 4.23
C ILE A 189 20.28 -4.52 4.53
N HIS A 190 20.39 -3.73 5.60
CA HIS A 190 19.36 -2.76 5.97
C HIS A 190 20.00 -1.39 6.11
N ARG A 191 19.23 -0.35 5.80
CA ARG A 191 19.66 1.03 5.97
C ARG A 191 18.48 1.89 6.37
N ALA A 192 18.72 2.80 7.28
CA ALA A 192 17.85 3.90 7.65
C ALA A 192 18.51 5.22 7.28
N TRP A 193 17.73 6.27 7.11
CA TRP A 193 18.25 7.64 7.06
C TRP A 193 17.27 8.58 7.73
N LEU A 194 17.81 9.56 8.42
CA LEU A 194 17.07 10.64 9.07
C LEU A 194 17.64 11.97 8.57
N GLY A 195 16.99 12.55 7.57
CA GLY A 195 17.29 13.90 7.09
C GLY A 195 16.41 14.95 7.77
N ASN A 196 16.76 16.23 7.63
CA ASN A 196 16.05 17.36 8.25
C ASN A 196 14.53 17.40 7.97
N ARG A 197 14.10 16.86 6.83
CA ARG A 197 12.68 16.85 6.41
C ARG A 197 12.18 15.49 5.94
N ARG A 198 13.08 14.52 5.85
CA ARG A 198 12.90 13.28 5.10
C ARG A 198 13.42 12.13 5.95
N TYR A 199 12.78 10.99 5.89
CA TYR A 199 13.32 9.79 6.51
C TYR A 199 12.90 8.57 5.71
N GLY A 200 13.63 7.49 5.91
CA GLY A 200 13.24 6.20 5.40
C GLY A 200 14.05 5.07 5.98
N TYR A 201 13.62 3.88 5.63
CA TYR A 201 14.26 2.63 5.99
C TYR A 201 14.02 1.63 4.88
N PHE A 202 15.03 0.85 4.52
CA PHE A 202 14.88 -0.25 3.58
C PHE A 202 15.71 -1.47 3.98
N GLU A 203 15.27 -2.61 3.47
CA GLU A 203 15.95 -3.90 3.51
C GLU A 203 16.15 -4.37 2.08
N GLU A 204 17.38 -4.76 1.74
CA GLU A 204 17.74 -5.40 0.49
C GLU A 204 17.65 -6.92 0.65
N HIS A 205 16.91 -7.54 -0.26
CA HIS A 205 16.77 -8.99 -0.34
C HIS A 205 17.20 -9.46 -1.72
N TYR A 206 18.26 -10.27 -1.74
CA TYR A 206 18.73 -10.96 -2.93
C TYR A 206 18.43 -12.45 -2.80
N PHE A 207 17.71 -13.01 -3.76
CA PHE A 207 17.25 -14.41 -3.73
C PHE A 207 17.96 -15.30 -4.77
N GLY A 208 19.06 -14.82 -5.34
CA GLY A 208 19.83 -15.56 -6.36
C GLY A 208 18.98 -16.01 -7.55
N ASN A 209 19.19 -17.24 -7.99
CA ASN A 209 18.54 -17.84 -9.15
C ASN A 209 17.01 -17.95 -9.00
N VAL A 210 16.51 -18.30 -7.80
CA VAL A 210 15.06 -18.43 -7.53
C VAL A 210 14.33 -17.09 -7.69
N GLY A 211 15.03 -15.98 -7.40
CA GLY A 211 14.52 -14.62 -7.62
C GLY A 211 14.66 -14.11 -9.06
N GLY A 212 15.18 -14.92 -9.98
CA GLY A 212 15.51 -14.51 -11.34
C GLY A 212 16.65 -13.48 -11.42
N TYR A 213 17.63 -13.58 -10.51
CA TYR A 213 18.77 -12.66 -10.38
C TYR A 213 18.36 -11.20 -10.17
N ARG A 214 17.28 -10.99 -9.41
CA ARG A 214 16.75 -9.67 -9.07
C ARG A 214 17.02 -9.35 -7.61
N SER A 215 17.42 -8.12 -7.35
CA SER A 215 17.46 -7.55 -6.00
C SER A 215 16.15 -6.85 -5.70
N TRP A 216 15.61 -7.11 -4.51
CA TRP A 216 14.38 -6.52 -4.01
C TRP A 216 14.70 -5.58 -2.86
N TYR A 217 14.46 -4.28 -3.05
CA TYR A 217 14.59 -3.29 -2.01
C TYR A 217 13.20 -3.01 -1.46
N VAL A 218 12.95 -3.52 -0.27
CA VAL A 218 11.69 -3.34 0.43
C VAL A 218 11.89 -2.19 1.40
N GLY A 219 11.00 -1.21 1.41
CA GLY A 219 11.19 -0.09 2.32
C GLY A 219 9.97 0.73 2.67
N VAL A 220 10.27 1.74 3.46
CA VAL A 220 9.35 2.76 3.94
C VAL A 220 10.00 4.12 3.73
N ASN A 221 9.24 5.02 3.12
CA ASN A 221 9.58 6.44 3.00
C ASN A 221 8.46 7.30 3.58
N ASP A 222 8.74 8.56 3.89
CA ASP A 222 7.76 9.50 4.44
C ASP A 222 6.57 9.82 3.47
N PHE A 223 6.69 9.46 2.20
CA PHE A 223 5.66 9.59 1.18
C PHE A 223 4.48 8.65 1.35
N GLY A 224 4.80 7.42 1.72
CA GLY A 224 3.80 6.37 1.71
C GLY A 224 3.00 6.32 3.01
N SER A 225 1.97 5.48 3.01
CA SER A 225 1.05 5.43 4.14
C SER A 225 1.75 4.90 5.40
N ASN A 226 1.75 5.70 6.48
CA ASN A 226 2.08 5.31 7.86
C ASN A 226 3.57 5.07 8.15
N ALA A 227 4.43 5.73 7.40
CA ALA A 227 5.81 5.89 7.80
C ALA A 227 5.90 6.71 9.10
N PHE A 228 6.88 6.38 9.94
CA PHE A 228 7.29 7.24 11.06
C PHE A 228 8.82 7.24 11.14
N ALA A 229 9.35 8.37 11.59
CA ALA A 229 10.78 8.59 11.68
C ALA A 229 11.41 7.66 12.71
N VAL A 230 12.59 7.14 12.38
CA VAL A 230 13.48 6.52 13.36
C VAL A 230 14.02 7.59 14.30
N SER A 231 14.27 7.23 15.55
CA SER A 231 14.87 8.14 16.52
C SER A 231 16.38 8.16 16.33
N ASP A 232 17.02 9.30 16.62
CA ASP A 232 18.45 9.48 16.40
C ASP A 232 19.32 8.57 17.28
N ASP A 233 18.84 8.26 18.49
CA ASP A 233 19.47 7.33 19.43
C ASP A 233 19.39 5.85 19.00
N TRP A 234 18.72 5.54 17.89
CA TRP A 234 18.59 4.18 17.38
C TRP A 234 19.70 3.79 16.41
N PHE A 235 20.46 4.77 15.93
CA PHE A 235 21.55 4.54 15.00
C PHE A 235 22.78 4.01 15.74
N ASP A 236 23.56 3.19 15.05
CA ASP A 236 24.84 2.71 15.55
C ASP A 236 25.86 3.86 15.56
N PRO A 237 26.38 4.28 16.73
CA PRO A 237 27.34 5.39 16.82
C PRO A 237 28.69 5.07 16.16
N SER A 238 28.97 3.79 15.87
CA SER A 238 30.17 3.38 15.12
C SER A 238 29.99 3.47 13.61
N ASP A 239 28.75 3.58 13.11
CA ASP A 239 28.50 3.77 11.69
C ASP A 239 28.72 5.23 11.30
N ILE A 240 29.85 5.50 10.66
CA ILE A 240 30.24 6.83 10.16
C ILE A 240 29.16 7.41 9.23
N ARG A 241 28.42 6.55 8.51
CA ARG A 241 27.37 7.00 7.58
C ARG A 241 26.04 7.28 8.28
N HIS A 242 25.90 6.91 9.55
CA HIS A 242 24.66 7.05 10.33
C HIS A 242 23.45 6.45 9.61
N THR A 243 23.62 5.23 9.09
CA THR A 243 22.63 4.50 8.31
C THR A 243 22.19 3.18 8.94
N LEU A 244 23.00 2.59 9.81
CA LEU A 244 22.69 1.32 10.46
C LEU A 244 21.94 1.55 11.76
N LEU A 245 20.89 0.75 11.97
CA LEU A 245 20.14 0.76 13.22
C LEU A 245 20.68 -0.31 14.17
N LEU A 246 20.69 -0.01 15.46
CA LEU A 246 20.99 -0.98 16.50
C LEU A 246 20.02 -2.17 16.42
N PRO A 247 20.45 -3.41 16.76
CA PRO A 247 19.63 -4.61 16.57
C PRO A 247 18.26 -4.58 17.26
N GLU A 248 18.18 -4.15 18.52
CA GLU A 248 16.90 -4.10 19.24
C GLU A 248 15.93 -3.05 18.68
N PRO A 249 16.34 -1.77 18.46
CA PRO A 249 15.50 -0.79 17.77
C PRO A 249 15.09 -1.23 16.37
N ARG A 250 16.00 -1.85 15.61
CA ARG A 250 15.70 -2.42 14.28
C ARG A 250 14.57 -3.44 14.36
N ALA A 251 14.68 -4.43 15.25
CA ALA A 251 13.64 -5.46 15.40
C ALA A 251 12.28 -4.85 15.79
N ALA A 252 12.28 -3.85 16.70
CA ALA A 252 11.07 -3.13 17.09
C ALA A 252 10.47 -2.31 15.92
N TYR A 253 11.32 -1.66 15.12
CA TYR A 253 10.92 -0.94 13.91
C TYR A 253 10.29 -1.91 12.91
N ARG A 254 10.98 -3.02 12.61
CA ARG A 254 10.50 -4.06 11.69
C ARG A 254 9.16 -4.64 12.09
N GLY A 255 8.91 -4.81 13.38
CA GLY A 255 7.64 -5.32 13.92
C GLY A 255 6.48 -4.33 13.87
N SER A 256 6.73 -3.05 13.62
CA SER A 256 5.71 -1.99 13.74
C SER A 256 5.44 -1.23 12.46
N VAL A 257 6.42 -1.10 11.57
CA VAL A 257 6.34 -0.21 10.41
C VAL A 257 5.82 -0.98 9.20
N PRO A 258 4.76 -0.50 8.53
CA PRO A 258 4.31 -1.10 7.29
C PRO A 258 5.23 -0.71 6.15
N ILE A 259 5.63 -1.71 5.37
CA ILE A 259 6.32 -1.54 4.10
C ILE A 259 5.39 -0.75 3.17
N ASN A 260 5.85 0.36 2.61
CA ASN A 260 5.05 1.18 1.69
C ASN A 260 5.63 1.22 0.27
N THR A 261 6.90 0.87 0.12
CA THR A 261 7.65 0.94 -1.13
C THR A 261 8.37 -0.37 -1.38
N VAL A 262 8.35 -0.79 -2.64
CA VAL A 262 9.19 -1.89 -3.14
C VAL A 262 9.86 -1.43 -4.42
N VAL A 263 11.16 -1.61 -4.51
CA VAL A 263 11.96 -1.41 -5.71
C VAL A 263 12.53 -2.75 -6.15
N VAL A 264 12.48 -3.02 -7.45
CA VAL A 264 12.97 -4.26 -8.06
C VAL A 264 14.03 -3.88 -9.08
N SER A 265 15.27 -4.26 -8.79
CA SER A 265 16.38 -4.12 -9.74
C SER A 265 16.49 -5.36 -10.62
N GLY A 266 16.80 -5.14 -11.90
CA GLY A 266 17.18 -6.20 -12.83
C GLY A 266 18.58 -6.74 -12.57
N VAL A 267 19.15 -7.39 -13.59
CA VAL A 267 20.49 -7.99 -13.56
C VAL A 267 21.60 -6.92 -13.56
N ALA A 268 21.32 -5.74 -14.10
CA ALA A 268 22.26 -4.63 -14.06
C ALA A 268 22.47 -4.19 -12.60
N LEU A 269 23.71 -4.28 -12.13
CA LEU A 269 24.12 -3.82 -10.81
C LEU A 269 24.82 -2.47 -10.96
N PHE A 270 24.41 -1.52 -10.14
CA PHE A 270 25.03 -0.20 -10.06
C PHE A 270 25.66 -0.05 -8.69
N LYS A 271 26.85 0.57 -8.65
CA LYS A 271 27.59 0.80 -7.41
C LYS A 271 26.75 1.59 -6.42
N GLU A 272 26.04 2.60 -6.91
CA GLU A 272 25.20 3.47 -6.10
C GLU A 272 24.02 2.70 -5.47
N VAL A 273 23.52 1.66 -6.14
CA VAL A 273 22.42 0.83 -5.61
C VAL A 273 22.93 -0.01 -4.43
N GLN A 274 24.09 -0.66 -4.57
CA GLN A 274 24.72 -1.43 -3.48
C GLN A 274 25.13 -0.54 -2.31
N GLU A 275 25.66 0.64 -2.62
CA GLU A 275 26.03 1.65 -1.64
C GLU A 275 24.81 2.36 -1.04
N GLY A 276 23.58 2.05 -1.48
CA GLY A 276 22.35 2.69 -1.04
C GLY A 276 22.25 4.19 -1.39
N THR A 277 23.28 4.77 -2.02
CA THR A 277 23.35 6.18 -2.43
C THR A 277 22.36 6.49 -3.54
N PHE A 278 21.98 5.47 -4.33
CA PHE A 278 20.94 5.57 -5.35
C PHE A 278 19.58 5.96 -4.79
N PHE A 279 19.28 5.45 -3.60
CA PHE A 279 18.08 5.83 -2.88
C PHE A 279 18.25 7.15 -2.14
N GLY A 280 19.46 7.73 -2.12
CA GLY A 280 19.78 9.04 -1.56
C GLY A 280 18.95 9.38 -0.33
N LEU A 281 18.09 10.39 -0.48
CA LEU A 281 17.12 10.84 0.51
C LEU A 281 15.73 10.18 0.40
N SER A 282 15.47 9.37 -0.63
CA SER A 282 14.19 8.71 -0.89
C SER A 282 14.31 7.39 -1.66
N LEU A 283 13.94 6.28 -1.03
CA LEU A 283 13.59 5.04 -1.75
C LEU A 283 12.32 5.26 -2.58
N GLY A 284 12.40 5.08 -3.90
CA GLY A 284 11.28 5.29 -4.80
C GLY A 284 11.21 6.72 -5.33
N VAL A 285 10.22 7.49 -4.89
CA VAL A 285 9.90 8.81 -5.44
C VAL A 285 10.67 9.92 -4.71
N ASP A 286 11.22 10.87 -5.46
CA ASP A 286 11.87 12.04 -4.88
C ASP A 286 10.87 13.03 -4.29
N GLN A 287 11.14 13.41 -3.03
CA GLN A 287 10.22 14.16 -2.19
C GLN A 287 10.00 15.59 -2.57
N ASP A 288 11.08 16.29 -2.90
CA ASP A 288 10.96 17.69 -3.21
C ASP A 288 10.38 17.87 -4.62
N LEU A 289 10.71 16.99 -5.57
CA LEU A 289 10.12 17.02 -6.92
C LEU A 289 8.60 16.87 -6.89
N VAL A 290 8.07 15.89 -6.15
CA VAL A 290 6.62 15.70 -6.08
C VAL A 290 5.93 16.83 -5.31
N ARG A 291 6.53 17.36 -4.24
CA ARG A 291 5.96 18.49 -3.50
C ARG A 291 5.86 19.76 -4.35
N LEU A 292 6.89 20.03 -5.16
CA LEU A 292 6.91 21.20 -6.05
C LEU A 292 5.90 21.07 -7.18
N ALA A 293 5.70 19.86 -7.70
CA ALA A 293 4.94 19.66 -8.91
C ALA A 293 3.45 19.33 -8.71
N ASP A 294 3.05 18.87 -7.53
CA ASP A 294 1.65 18.55 -7.24
C ASP A 294 1.12 19.41 -6.08
N PRO A 295 0.50 20.58 -6.35
CA PRO A 295 -0.15 21.38 -5.32
C PRO A 295 -1.33 20.64 -4.66
N GLU A 296 -1.94 19.64 -5.31
CA GLU A 296 -2.91 18.77 -4.65
C GLU A 296 -2.27 17.87 -3.59
N TYR A 297 -0.95 17.67 -3.62
CA TYR A 297 -0.23 16.96 -2.57
C TYR A 297 -0.32 17.68 -1.22
N HIS A 298 -0.30 19.02 -1.22
CA HIS A 298 -0.59 19.81 -0.02
C HIS A 298 -2.03 19.59 0.49
N VAL A 299 -2.96 19.26 -0.41
CA VAL A 299 -4.35 18.90 -0.09
C VAL A 299 -4.48 17.41 0.28
N LEU A 300 -3.60 16.52 -0.17
CA LEU A 300 -3.53 15.12 0.28
C LEU A 300 -3.07 15.02 1.74
N ASP A 301 -2.29 16.00 2.20
CA ASP A 301 -2.07 16.28 3.62
C ASP A 301 -3.29 16.95 4.31
N SER A 302 -4.48 16.85 3.72
CA SER A 302 -5.74 17.32 4.29
C SER A 302 -5.98 16.73 5.67
N ARG A 303 -6.78 17.46 6.44
CA ARG A 303 -7.10 17.24 7.87
C ARG A 303 -7.31 15.76 8.26
N ILE A 304 -7.90 14.94 7.40
CA ILE A 304 -8.14 13.51 7.66
C ILE A 304 -6.83 12.70 7.70
N GLY A 305 -5.90 12.97 6.78
CA GLY A 305 -4.57 12.36 6.75
C GLY A 305 -3.75 12.77 7.97
N ARG A 306 -3.77 14.07 8.32
CA ARG A 306 -3.11 14.60 9.53
C ARG A 306 -3.71 14.05 10.82
N ILE A 307 -5.03 13.97 10.93
CA ILE A 307 -5.71 13.37 12.09
C ILE A 307 -5.35 11.88 12.21
N HIS A 308 -5.41 11.12 11.10
CA HIS A 308 -5.01 9.71 11.13
C HIS A 308 -3.52 9.52 11.44
N ARG A 309 -2.63 10.39 10.97
CA ARG A 309 -1.21 10.36 11.36
C ARG A 309 -1.05 10.69 12.84
N ARG A 310 -1.70 11.73 13.38
CA ARG A 310 -1.66 12.09 14.81
C ARG A 310 -2.19 10.99 15.70
N ILE A 311 -3.37 10.45 15.41
CA ILE A 311 -3.96 9.33 16.18
C ILE A 311 -3.02 8.13 16.17
N ARG A 312 -2.35 7.85 15.05
CA ARG A 312 -1.44 6.71 14.93
C ARG A 312 -0.08 6.95 15.56
N ALA A 313 0.51 8.12 15.41
CA ALA A 313 1.71 8.53 16.13
C ALA A 313 1.47 8.45 17.64
N TRP A 314 0.31 8.91 18.11
CA TRP A 314 -0.11 8.76 19.50
C TRP A 314 -0.26 7.30 19.93
N ARG A 315 -0.94 6.46 19.13
CA ARG A 315 -1.04 5.01 19.40
C ARG A 315 0.33 4.32 19.42
N TRP A 316 1.22 4.71 18.53
CA TRP A 316 2.58 4.17 18.47
C TRP A 316 3.39 4.61 19.69
N ALA A 317 3.39 5.89 20.04
CA ALA A 317 4.05 6.41 21.23
C ALA A 317 3.54 5.72 22.51
N LEU A 318 2.24 5.45 22.60
CA LEU A 318 1.68 4.66 23.69
C LEU A 318 2.18 3.20 23.69
N LYS A 319 2.24 2.56 22.53
CA LYS A 319 2.76 1.19 22.40
C LYS A 319 4.25 1.13 22.74
N HIS A 320 5.02 2.12 22.29
CA HIS A 320 6.44 2.28 22.58
C HIS A 320 6.69 2.47 24.07
N ARG A 321 6.03 3.44 24.72
CA ARG A 321 6.11 3.65 26.17
C ARG A 321 5.69 2.43 26.98
N ARG A 322 4.77 1.61 26.47
CA ARG A 322 4.40 0.33 27.11
C ARG A 322 5.51 -0.71 26.94
N TRP A 323 6.11 -0.79 25.76
CA TRP A 323 7.25 -1.67 25.48
C TRP A 323 8.47 -1.29 26.33
N GLU A 324 8.85 -0.01 26.37
CA GLU A 324 9.93 0.50 27.23
C GLU A 324 9.70 0.16 28.70
N ARG A 325 8.47 0.34 29.21
CA ARG A 325 8.13 -0.03 30.58
C ARG A 325 8.28 -1.52 30.85
N ARG A 326 7.95 -2.39 29.89
CA ARG A 326 8.16 -3.84 30.01
C ARG A 326 9.65 -4.18 30.03
N GLN A 327 10.44 -3.55 29.18
CA GLN A 327 11.90 -3.73 29.17
C GLN A 327 12.54 -3.25 30.48
N GLN A 328 12.15 -2.07 30.97
CA GLN A 328 12.61 -1.55 32.26
C GLN A 328 12.18 -2.44 33.43
N GLY A 329 10.97 -3.01 33.37
CA GLY A 329 10.46 -3.97 34.35
C GLY A 329 11.23 -5.28 34.39
N GLN A 330 11.67 -5.77 33.22
CA GLN A 330 12.48 -7.00 33.09
C GLN A 330 13.97 -6.79 33.38
N ARG A 331 14.46 -5.54 33.42
CA ARG A 331 15.83 -5.28 33.88
C ARG A 331 15.95 -5.67 35.35
N PRO A 332 16.88 -6.59 35.68
CA PRO A 332 17.03 -7.06 37.04
C PRO A 332 17.39 -5.90 37.97
N TRP A 333 16.91 -5.96 39.21
CA TRP A 333 16.96 -4.87 40.18
C TRP A 333 18.38 -4.32 40.41
N TRP A 334 19.42 -5.16 40.29
CA TRP A 334 20.83 -4.77 40.45
C TRP A 334 21.33 -3.83 39.34
N ALA A 335 20.83 -3.94 38.11
CA ALA A 335 21.14 -3.01 37.02
C ALA A 335 20.56 -1.61 37.27
N ARG A 336 19.50 -1.51 38.09
CA ARG A 336 18.96 -0.22 38.56
C ARG A 336 19.80 0.37 39.69
N ALA A 337 20.29 -0.49 40.60
CA ALA A 337 21.14 -0.08 41.72
C ALA A 337 22.51 0.47 41.27
N LEU A 338 23.13 -0.12 40.23
CA LEU A 338 24.39 0.37 39.67
C LEU A 338 24.27 1.77 39.03
N ARG A 339 23.11 2.10 38.48
CA ARG A 339 22.85 3.43 37.89
C ARG A 339 22.68 4.53 38.94
N GLN A 340 22.29 4.19 40.16
CA GLN A 340 22.15 5.13 41.28
C GLN A 340 23.43 5.34 42.08
N ARG A 341 24.47 4.50 41.89
CA ARG A 341 25.78 4.63 42.56
C ARG A 341 26.86 5.31 41.72
N GLY A 342 26.57 5.60 40.45
CA GLY A 342 27.47 6.31 39.52
C GLY A 342 27.12 7.78 39.30
N GLN A 343 26.14 8.31 40.05
CA GLN A 343 25.88 9.73 40.26
C GLN A 343 26.24 10.05 41.71
#